data_AF-A0A517RDS3-F1
#
_entry.id   AF-A0A517RDS3-F1
#
_cell.length_a   1.000
_cell.length_b   1.000
_cell.length_c   1.000
_cell.angle_alpha   90.00
_cell.angle_beta   90.00
_cell.angle_gamma   90.00
#
_symmetry.space_group_name_H-M   'P 1'
#
loop_
_entity.id
_entity.type
_entity.pdbx_description
1 polymer ?
#
loop_
_entity_poly.entity_id
_entity_poly.type
_entity_poly.pdbx_seq_one_letter_code
_entity_poly.pdbx_strand_id
1 'polypeptide(L)'
;MPKQIVIALLVCFSPAGFAFSLFASTPPDGDATIRGKAGDSEIVITTTNRLAGAIHSLTWNGKEFIDSFDHGRQLQSAASFDCSLPGEFWAERFNPTEAGSRSDGAGPTSSSKLLSLHAAGNELQTTTRMAFWLAPGQNSSGRPALNEKVLSDHLISKHVRIGYQNHDNIIEYKTTFTVPPDEQHTYAQFEALTGYMPAEFETFWSLNPKTGKLKSIDDGPGEQNLPVILSTKDGNYAMGVYSPEQPSPGFEHAGYGRFRFPAAKVVKWNCVFRVRNKQGIPADKYSFRVFVAVGSLDDIRQALTSLVNTF
;
A
#
# COMPACT_ATOMS: atom_id res chain seq x y z
N MET A 1 39.95 -45.74 -67.22
CA MET A 1 38.75 -45.36 -66.45
C MET A 1 39.13 -44.21 -65.52
N PRO A 2 38.67 -42.98 -65.80
CA PRO A 2 39.06 -41.77 -65.08
C PRO A 2 38.20 -41.52 -63.84
N LYS A 3 38.82 -41.05 -62.75
CA LYS A 3 38.17 -40.63 -61.51
C LYS A 3 37.70 -39.17 -61.65
N GLN A 4 36.41 -38.94 -61.45
CA GLN A 4 35.81 -37.60 -61.41
C GLN A 4 36.20 -36.88 -60.11
N ILE A 5 36.69 -35.65 -60.26
CA ILE A 5 36.91 -34.69 -59.18
C ILE A 5 35.66 -33.80 -59.13
N VAL A 6 34.94 -33.83 -58.01
CA VAL A 6 33.81 -32.93 -57.74
C VAL A 6 34.34 -31.72 -56.98
N ILE A 7 34.18 -30.54 -57.57
CA ILE A 7 34.44 -29.24 -56.97
C ILE A 7 33.23 -28.89 -56.08
N ALA A 8 33.44 -28.81 -54.76
CA ALA A 8 32.44 -28.32 -53.82
C ALA A 8 32.55 -26.78 -53.73
N LEU A 9 31.47 -26.08 -54.09
CA LEU A 9 31.31 -24.65 -53.84
C LEU A 9 31.21 -24.40 -52.33
N LEU A 10 32.13 -23.59 -51.78
CA LEU A 10 31.96 -22.97 -50.47
C LEU A 10 30.94 -21.82 -50.61
N VAL A 11 29.77 -21.98 -49.99
CA VAL A 11 28.83 -20.88 -49.77
C VAL A 11 29.18 -20.23 -48.44
N CYS A 12 29.75 -19.03 -48.48
CA CYS A 12 29.96 -18.18 -47.32
C CYS A 12 28.59 -17.70 -46.79
N PHE A 13 28.09 -18.33 -45.72
CA PHE A 13 27.01 -17.77 -44.91
C PHE A 13 27.59 -16.69 -44.00
N SER A 14 27.34 -15.42 -44.31
CA SER A 14 27.48 -14.34 -43.34
C SER A 14 26.43 -14.50 -42.24
N PRO A 15 26.79 -14.54 -40.95
CA PRO A 15 25.81 -14.45 -39.88
C PRO A 15 25.36 -13.00 -39.79
N ALA A 16 24.19 -12.69 -40.34
CA ALA A 16 23.49 -11.46 -40.03
C ALA A 16 23.10 -11.51 -38.54
N GLY A 17 23.93 -10.88 -37.70
CA GLY A 17 23.65 -10.72 -36.29
C GLY A 17 22.39 -9.87 -36.11
N PHE A 18 21.29 -10.52 -35.72
CA PHE A 18 20.15 -9.81 -35.15
C PHE A 18 20.59 -9.25 -33.79
N ALA A 19 21.00 -7.99 -33.78
CA ALA A 19 21.12 -7.23 -32.56
C ALA A 19 19.69 -7.02 -32.01
N PHE A 20 19.32 -7.81 -30.99
CA PHE A 20 18.18 -7.49 -30.16
C PHE A 20 18.49 -6.19 -29.42
N SER A 21 17.99 -5.08 -29.97
CA SER A 21 17.98 -3.82 -29.26
C SER A 21 17.06 -3.98 -28.06
N LEU A 22 17.64 -4.14 -26.87
CA LEU A 22 16.93 -4.00 -25.60
C LEU A 22 16.42 -2.57 -25.53
N PHE A 23 15.20 -2.33 -26.00
CA PHE A 23 14.50 -1.09 -25.69
C PHE A 23 14.30 -1.08 -24.18
N ALA A 24 15.09 -0.27 -23.47
CA ALA A 24 14.77 0.10 -22.11
C ALA A 24 13.39 0.78 -22.16
N SER A 25 12.36 0.11 -21.65
CA SER A 25 11.05 0.71 -21.50
C SER A 25 11.19 1.96 -20.64
N THR A 26 10.78 3.12 -21.16
CA THR A 26 10.71 4.35 -20.37
C THR A 26 9.93 4.05 -19.09
N PRO A 27 10.46 4.44 -17.90
CA PRO A 27 9.70 4.29 -16.67
C PRO A 27 8.30 4.90 -16.82
N PRO A 28 7.25 4.23 -16.32
CA PRO A 28 5.91 4.78 -16.37
C PRO A 28 5.87 6.13 -15.62
N ASP A 29 5.04 7.04 -16.11
CA ASP A 29 4.72 8.27 -15.40
C ASP A 29 3.85 7.94 -14.18
N GLY A 30 4.32 8.33 -13.00
CA GLY A 30 3.64 8.17 -11.72
C GLY A 30 2.64 9.28 -11.41
N ASP A 31 2.65 10.38 -12.15
CA ASP A 31 1.72 11.49 -11.97
C ASP A 31 0.37 11.15 -12.62
N ALA A 32 -0.65 10.95 -11.80
CA ALA A 32 -2.00 10.61 -12.28
C ALA A 32 -3.09 11.16 -11.37
N THR A 33 -4.30 11.25 -11.88
CA THR A 33 -5.49 11.71 -11.15
C THR A 33 -6.70 10.88 -11.52
N ILE A 34 -7.44 10.43 -10.51
CA ILE A 34 -8.76 9.80 -10.68
C ILE A 34 -9.80 10.56 -9.86
N ARG A 35 -11.05 10.54 -10.31
CA ARG A 35 -12.14 11.33 -9.73
C ARG A 35 -13.42 10.52 -9.71
N GLY A 36 -14.22 10.69 -8.67
CA GLY A 36 -15.56 10.12 -8.58
C GLY A 36 -16.48 11.02 -7.79
N LYS A 37 -17.75 11.10 -8.20
CA LYS A 37 -18.78 11.84 -7.46
C LYS A 37 -18.91 11.26 -6.05
N ALA A 38 -19.08 12.12 -5.05
CA ALA A 38 -19.37 11.76 -3.66
C ALA A 38 -20.26 12.85 -3.01
N GLY A 39 -21.57 12.60 -2.95
CA GLY A 39 -22.57 13.59 -2.58
C GLY A 39 -22.64 14.74 -3.58
N ASP A 40 -22.61 15.97 -3.07
CA ASP A 40 -22.59 17.21 -3.86
C ASP A 40 -21.17 17.63 -4.28
N SER A 41 -20.16 16.80 -3.97
CA SER A 41 -18.75 17.04 -4.31
C SER A 41 -18.16 15.85 -5.08
N GLU A 42 -16.84 15.81 -5.18
CA GLU A 42 -16.07 14.71 -5.74
C GLU A 42 -14.96 14.29 -4.76
N ILE A 43 -14.66 13.01 -4.75
CA ILE A 43 -13.38 12.51 -4.25
C ILE A 43 -12.38 12.60 -5.41
N VAL A 44 -11.24 13.21 -5.15
CA VAL A 44 -10.10 13.30 -6.09
C VAL A 44 -8.92 12.60 -5.45
N ILE A 45 -8.32 11.65 -6.17
CA ILE A 45 -7.12 10.94 -5.74
C ILE A 45 -6.00 11.25 -6.73
N THR A 46 -4.83 11.60 -6.21
CA THR A 46 -3.65 11.86 -7.03
C THR A 46 -2.47 10.99 -6.61
N THR A 47 -1.71 10.52 -7.60
CA THR A 47 -0.42 9.84 -7.41
C THR A 47 0.70 10.70 -7.97
N THR A 48 1.94 10.43 -7.57
CA THR A 48 3.09 11.17 -8.10
C THR A 48 4.29 10.30 -8.46
N ASN A 49 5.13 10.78 -9.38
CA ASN A 49 6.46 10.26 -9.67
C ASN A 49 7.35 10.22 -8.43
N ARG A 50 7.26 11.28 -7.60
CA ARG A 50 8.00 11.42 -6.36
C ARG A 50 7.85 10.20 -5.46
N LEU A 51 6.66 9.59 -5.43
CA LEU A 51 6.27 8.54 -4.49
C LEU A 51 6.02 7.20 -5.20
N ALA A 52 6.67 6.95 -6.33
CA ALA A 52 6.56 5.72 -7.11
C ALA A 52 5.10 5.27 -7.37
N GLY A 53 4.20 6.23 -7.62
CA GLY A 53 2.78 5.98 -7.88
C GLY A 53 1.93 5.66 -6.65
N ALA A 54 2.45 5.80 -5.42
CA ALA A 54 1.63 5.80 -4.21
C ALA A 54 0.68 7.01 -4.19
N ILE A 55 -0.44 6.90 -3.46
CA ILE A 55 -1.42 7.99 -3.38
C ILE A 55 -0.85 9.12 -2.52
N HIS A 56 -0.60 10.24 -3.18
CA HIS A 56 -0.05 11.45 -2.59
C HIS A 56 -1.14 12.28 -1.91
N SER A 57 -2.30 12.42 -2.53
CA SER A 57 -3.38 13.27 -2.03
C SER A 57 -4.74 12.62 -2.26
N LEU A 58 -5.65 12.88 -1.32
CA LEU A 58 -7.05 12.52 -1.39
C LEU A 58 -7.84 13.74 -0.92
N THR A 59 -8.62 14.34 -1.81
CA THR A 59 -9.48 15.47 -1.45
C THR A 59 -10.95 15.15 -1.59
N TRP A 60 -11.77 15.70 -0.70
CA TRP A 60 -13.23 15.74 -0.84
C TRP A 60 -13.77 17.04 -0.26
N ASN A 61 -14.72 17.67 -0.94
CA ASN A 61 -15.32 18.95 -0.51
C ASN A 61 -14.28 20.03 -0.17
N GLY A 62 -13.22 20.12 -1.00
CA GLY A 62 -12.12 21.08 -0.84
C GLY A 62 -11.15 20.79 0.32
N LYS A 63 -11.34 19.69 1.06
CA LYS A 63 -10.47 19.27 2.17
C LYS A 63 -9.45 18.24 1.72
N GLU A 64 -8.18 18.43 2.06
CA GLU A 64 -7.14 17.41 1.94
C GLU A 64 -7.18 16.46 3.15
N PHE A 65 -7.09 15.15 2.87
CA PHE A 65 -7.12 14.10 3.89
C PHE A 65 -5.76 13.46 4.12
N ILE A 66 -4.78 13.65 3.23
CA ILE A 66 -3.45 13.01 3.33
C ILE A 66 -2.36 14.05 3.64
N ASP A 67 -1.62 13.84 4.71
CA ASP A 67 -0.39 14.59 5.02
C ASP A 67 0.81 13.94 4.33
N SER A 68 1.03 14.29 3.07
CA SER A 68 2.06 13.66 2.23
C SER A 68 3.42 14.38 2.26
N PHE A 69 3.80 14.90 3.43
CA PHE A 69 5.00 15.70 3.61
C PHE A 69 6.30 14.96 3.24
N ASP A 70 6.46 13.71 3.68
CA ASP A 70 7.64 12.87 3.43
C ASP A 70 7.24 11.45 2.99
N HIS A 71 8.23 10.70 2.49
CA HIS A 71 8.08 9.26 2.24
C HIS A 71 7.75 8.55 3.54
N GLY A 72 6.60 7.88 3.56
CA GLY A 72 6.08 7.22 4.76
C GLY A 72 4.70 7.73 5.15
N ARG A 73 4.28 8.93 4.71
CA ARG A 73 2.98 9.52 5.09
C ARG A 73 1.97 9.62 3.93
N GLN A 74 1.89 8.56 3.13
CA GLN A 74 0.96 8.47 2.02
C GLN A 74 -0.29 7.68 2.41
N LEU A 75 -1.30 7.67 1.53
CA LEU A 75 -2.26 6.57 1.52
C LEU A 75 -1.60 5.40 0.76
N GLN A 76 -0.98 4.48 1.50
CA GLN A 76 -0.07 3.49 0.91
C GLN A 76 -0.12 2.13 1.61
N SER A 77 0.59 1.18 1.02
CA SER A 77 0.73 -0.19 1.52
C SER A 77 2.18 -0.52 1.91
N ALA A 78 2.34 -1.43 2.86
CA ALA A 78 3.65 -1.95 3.27
C ALA A 78 3.54 -3.40 3.77
N ALA A 79 4.66 -4.12 3.77
CA ALA A 79 4.74 -5.45 4.37
C ALA A 79 5.95 -5.55 5.31
N SER A 80 5.97 -6.50 6.21
CA SER A 80 7.07 -6.73 7.14
C SER A 80 7.23 -8.21 7.42
N PHE A 81 8.47 -8.69 7.46
CA PHE A 81 8.76 -10.12 7.57
C PHE A 81 9.79 -10.41 8.65
N ASP A 82 9.74 -11.62 9.20
CA ASP A 82 10.65 -12.06 10.27
C ASP A 82 11.99 -12.62 9.76
N CYS A 83 12.15 -12.80 8.45
CA CYS A 83 13.33 -13.45 7.85
C CYS A 83 13.62 -14.84 8.44
N SER A 84 12.62 -15.50 9.04
CA SER A 84 12.79 -16.72 9.82
C SER A 84 13.89 -16.63 10.89
N LEU A 85 14.21 -15.41 11.35
CA LEU A 85 15.18 -15.22 12.41
C LEU A 85 14.52 -15.42 13.77
N PRO A 86 15.25 -16.02 14.74
CA PRO A 86 14.75 -16.13 16.10
C PRO A 86 14.69 -14.75 16.76
N GLY A 87 13.84 -14.64 17.78
CA GLY A 87 13.70 -13.45 18.60
C GLY A 87 12.40 -12.70 18.36
N GLU A 88 12.31 -11.51 18.93
CA GLU A 88 11.13 -10.67 18.83
C GLU A 88 11.00 -10.05 17.43
N PHE A 89 9.82 -10.20 16.83
CA PHE A 89 9.47 -9.56 15.58
C PHE A 89 9.45 -8.03 15.74
N TRP A 90 10.12 -7.32 14.83
CA TRP A 90 10.07 -5.87 14.75
C TRP A 90 9.86 -5.46 13.31
N ALA A 91 8.69 -4.87 13.02
CA ALA A 91 8.20 -4.64 11.67
C ALA A 91 9.25 -3.99 10.76
N GLU A 92 9.82 -2.86 11.20
CA GLU A 92 10.71 -2.03 10.39
C GLU A 92 12.06 -2.67 10.03
N ARG A 93 12.43 -3.83 10.59
CA ARG A 93 13.73 -4.46 10.32
C ARG A 93 13.83 -5.06 8.92
N PHE A 94 12.72 -5.53 8.36
CA PHE A 94 12.64 -6.05 7.00
C PHE A 94 11.27 -5.67 6.43
N ASN A 95 11.16 -4.40 6.04
CA ASN A 95 9.89 -3.74 5.77
C ASN A 95 9.89 -3.11 4.39
N PRO A 96 9.49 -3.83 3.34
CA PRO A 96 9.28 -3.23 2.04
C PRO A 96 8.03 -2.31 2.05
N THR A 97 8.18 -1.10 1.51
CA THR A 97 7.20 0.00 1.52
C THR A 97 6.92 0.51 0.11
N GLU A 98 5.65 0.82 -0.17
CA GLU A 98 5.21 1.23 -1.50
C GLU A 98 5.81 2.58 -1.94
N ALA A 99 5.68 3.63 -1.13
CA ALA A 99 6.02 4.98 -1.56
C ALA A 99 7.53 5.23 -1.67
N GLY A 100 8.35 4.47 -0.94
CA GLY A 100 9.81 4.61 -0.87
C GLY A 100 10.36 4.37 0.53
N SER A 101 11.65 4.66 0.72
CA SER A 101 12.39 4.43 1.96
C SER A 101 12.37 5.65 2.89
N ARG A 102 12.77 5.44 4.15
CA ARG A 102 13.00 6.52 5.11
C ARG A 102 14.03 7.55 4.64
N SER A 103 15.04 7.08 3.89
CA SER A 103 16.15 7.91 3.43
C SER A 103 15.72 8.88 2.33
N ASP A 104 14.62 8.60 1.64
CA ASP A 104 14.05 9.49 0.63
C ASP A 104 13.48 10.77 1.28
N GLY A 105 12.99 10.66 2.53
CA GLY A 105 12.51 11.79 3.34
C GLY A 105 11.50 12.67 2.59
N ALA A 106 11.67 14.00 2.69
CA ALA A 106 10.88 14.96 1.90
C ALA A 106 11.43 15.16 0.47
N GLY A 107 12.38 14.33 0.04
CA GLY A 107 13.06 14.43 -1.26
C GLY A 107 12.12 14.23 -2.46
N PRO A 108 12.62 14.58 -3.67
CA PRO A 108 11.84 14.58 -4.90
C PRO A 108 11.74 13.21 -5.59
N THR A 109 12.47 12.20 -5.11
CA THR A 109 12.59 10.88 -5.74
C THR A 109 12.33 9.77 -4.74
N SER A 110 11.78 8.66 -5.23
CA SER A 110 11.57 7.45 -4.46
C SER A 110 12.66 6.41 -4.72
N SER A 111 13.04 5.69 -3.67
CA SER A 111 13.81 4.45 -3.76
C SER A 111 12.96 3.28 -4.29
N SER A 112 11.63 3.32 -4.15
CA SER A 112 10.71 2.36 -4.77
C SER A 112 10.60 2.63 -6.28
N LYS A 113 10.25 1.60 -7.05
CA LYS A 113 10.18 1.68 -8.51
C LYS A 113 8.81 1.34 -9.04
N LEU A 114 8.12 2.34 -9.61
CA LEU A 114 6.88 2.12 -10.35
C LEU A 114 7.17 1.30 -11.61
N LEU A 115 6.40 0.22 -11.82
CA LEU A 115 6.54 -0.68 -12.96
C LEU A 115 5.40 -0.52 -13.97
N SER A 116 4.19 -0.22 -13.49
CA SER A 116 3.04 0.08 -14.36
C SER A 116 2.06 0.99 -13.64
N LEU A 117 1.40 1.87 -14.39
CA LEU A 117 0.29 2.69 -13.92
C LEU A 117 -0.77 2.78 -15.02
N HIS A 118 -2.03 2.67 -14.62
CA HIS A 118 -3.19 3.01 -15.44
C HIS A 118 -4.18 3.79 -14.57
N ALA A 119 -4.64 4.95 -15.06
CA ALA A 119 -5.62 5.77 -14.38
C ALA A 119 -6.66 6.26 -15.39
N ALA A 120 -7.94 5.98 -15.13
CA ALA A 120 -9.03 6.41 -15.99
C ALA A 120 -10.31 6.58 -15.18
N GLY A 121 -10.98 7.72 -15.35
CA GLY A 121 -12.23 8.03 -14.64
C GLY A 121 -12.05 7.93 -13.13
N ASN A 122 -12.74 6.96 -12.51
CA ASN A 122 -12.74 6.71 -11.07
C ASN A 122 -11.85 5.51 -10.66
N GLU A 123 -11.00 5.00 -11.55
CA GLU A 123 -10.17 3.81 -11.32
C GLU A 123 -8.67 4.07 -11.52
N LEU A 124 -7.88 3.58 -10.57
CA LEU A 124 -6.42 3.60 -10.58
C LEU A 124 -5.89 2.18 -10.38
N GLN A 125 -4.94 1.77 -11.20
CA GLN A 125 -4.21 0.52 -11.07
C GLN A 125 -2.71 0.80 -11.13
N THR A 126 -1.94 0.25 -10.18
CA THR A 126 -0.48 0.36 -10.22
C THR A 126 0.20 -0.94 -9.84
N THR A 127 1.43 -1.13 -10.33
CA THR A 127 2.37 -2.13 -9.80
C THR A 127 3.67 -1.44 -9.45
N THR A 128 4.13 -1.62 -8.21
CA THR A 128 5.36 -1.00 -7.70
C THR A 128 6.26 -2.08 -7.12
N ARG A 129 7.56 -2.01 -7.44
CA ARG A 129 8.62 -2.76 -6.76
C ARG A 129 9.06 -1.95 -5.54
N MET A 130 8.84 -2.51 -4.36
CA MET A 130 8.98 -1.77 -3.10
C MET A 130 10.45 -1.64 -2.69
N ALA A 131 10.84 -0.50 -2.13
CA ALA A 131 12.08 -0.36 -1.39
C ALA A 131 11.89 -0.77 0.06
N PHE A 132 12.95 -1.18 0.75
CA PHE A 132 12.92 -1.34 2.19
C PHE A 132 12.89 0.03 2.87
N TRP A 133 12.09 0.15 3.94
CA TRP A 133 11.98 1.34 4.76
C TRP A 133 13.35 1.79 5.30
N LEU A 134 14.13 0.84 5.82
CA LEU A 134 15.50 1.08 6.27
C LEU A 134 16.50 0.65 5.19
N ALA A 135 17.50 1.49 4.93
CA ALA A 135 18.66 1.10 4.13
C ALA A 135 19.59 0.16 4.92
N PRO A 136 20.44 -0.64 4.24
CA PRO A 136 21.43 -1.47 4.91
C PRO A 136 22.29 -0.67 5.89
N GLY A 137 22.49 -1.21 7.09
CA GLY A 137 23.23 -0.55 8.17
C GLY A 137 22.44 0.48 9.00
N GLN A 138 21.21 0.83 8.59
CA GLN A 138 20.30 1.64 9.42
C GLN A 138 19.64 0.79 10.51
N ASN A 139 18.98 1.47 11.46
CA ASN A 139 18.24 0.83 12.53
C ASN A 139 16.98 1.61 12.90
N SER A 140 16.04 0.91 13.54
CA SER A 140 14.84 1.46 14.16
C SER A 140 14.81 1.06 15.62
N SER A 141 14.71 2.03 16.53
CA SER A 141 14.73 1.80 17.98
C SER A 141 15.89 0.90 18.44
N GLY A 142 17.09 1.11 17.88
CA GLY A 142 18.29 0.33 18.18
C GLY A 142 18.34 -1.07 17.53
N ARG A 143 17.34 -1.43 16.72
CA ARG A 143 17.28 -2.73 16.03
C ARG A 143 17.73 -2.59 14.58
N PRO A 144 18.84 -3.23 14.17
CA PRO A 144 19.37 -3.11 12.81
C PRO A 144 18.40 -3.65 11.76
N ALA A 145 18.42 -3.00 10.59
CA ALA A 145 17.83 -3.50 9.37
C ALA A 145 18.42 -4.87 8.98
N LEU A 146 17.62 -5.71 8.35
CA LEU A 146 17.97 -7.08 7.96
C LEU A 146 18.21 -7.22 6.45
N ASN A 147 17.88 -6.20 5.66
CA ASN A 147 18.10 -6.16 4.24
C ASN A 147 19.54 -5.77 3.88
N GLU A 148 20.03 -6.33 2.77
CA GLU A 148 21.37 -6.06 2.22
C GLU A 148 21.38 -5.05 1.08
N LYS A 149 20.19 -4.71 0.56
CA LYS A 149 19.96 -3.76 -0.53
C LYS A 149 18.81 -2.81 -0.18
N VAL A 150 18.73 -1.65 -0.84
CA VAL A 150 17.64 -0.69 -0.66
C VAL A 150 16.37 -1.14 -1.37
N LEU A 151 16.47 -1.54 -2.64
CA LEU A 151 15.32 -2.00 -3.44
C LEU A 151 15.08 -3.50 -3.21
N SER A 152 13.92 -3.87 -2.69
CA SER A 152 13.54 -5.27 -2.46
C SER A 152 13.15 -5.99 -3.76
N ASP A 153 12.87 -7.29 -3.73
CA ASP A 153 12.18 -7.99 -4.84
C ASP A 153 10.67 -8.15 -4.62
N HIS A 154 10.14 -7.56 -3.53
CA HIS A 154 8.70 -7.55 -3.26
C HIS A 154 7.99 -6.59 -4.20
N LEU A 155 6.84 -7.04 -4.70
CA LEU A 155 5.94 -6.23 -5.52
C LEU A 155 4.64 -5.97 -4.78
N ILE A 156 4.06 -4.80 -5.03
CA ILE A 156 2.67 -4.49 -4.68
C ILE A 156 1.92 -4.09 -5.92
N SER A 157 0.82 -4.78 -6.22
CA SER A 157 -0.18 -4.33 -7.18
C SER A 157 -1.38 -3.77 -6.41
N LYS A 158 -1.89 -2.61 -6.82
CA LYS A 158 -3.14 -2.07 -6.26
C LYS A 158 -4.15 -1.77 -7.35
N HIS A 159 -5.42 -1.94 -7.01
CA HIS A 159 -6.57 -1.48 -7.77
C HIS A 159 -7.46 -0.66 -6.83
N VAL A 160 -7.66 0.60 -7.18
CA VAL A 160 -8.42 1.58 -6.41
C VAL A 160 -9.58 2.06 -7.26
N ARG A 161 -10.79 2.00 -6.71
CA ARG A 161 -12.00 2.50 -7.37
C ARG A 161 -12.77 3.41 -6.42
N ILE A 162 -13.07 4.63 -6.87
CA ILE A 162 -13.94 5.56 -6.14
C ILE A 162 -15.40 5.18 -6.44
N GLY A 163 -16.19 4.98 -5.39
CA GLY A 163 -17.56 4.48 -5.44
C GLY A 163 -17.63 2.95 -5.36
N TYR A 164 -18.51 2.44 -4.51
CA TYR A 164 -18.79 1.01 -4.35
C TYR A 164 -20.30 0.77 -4.20
N GLN A 165 -20.87 -0.02 -5.11
CA GLN A 165 -22.32 -0.26 -5.18
C GLN A 165 -23.11 1.07 -5.18
N ASN A 166 -23.97 1.29 -4.19
CA ASN A 166 -24.77 2.49 -4.00
C ASN A 166 -24.10 3.55 -3.10
N HIS A 167 -22.85 3.33 -2.70
CA HIS A 167 -22.08 4.26 -1.87
C HIS A 167 -21.03 4.97 -2.72
N ASP A 168 -21.26 6.24 -3.01
CA ASP A 168 -20.38 7.07 -3.82
C ASP A 168 -19.15 7.57 -3.03
N ASN A 169 -19.27 7.63 -1.70
CA ASN A 169 -18.25 8.08 -0.77
C ASN A 169 -17.33 6.95 -0.22
N ILE A 170 -17.39 5.75 -0.84
CA ILE A 170 -16.56 4.60 -0.50
C ILE A 170 -15.54 4.34 -1.60
N ILE A 171 -14.28 4.18 -1.22
CA ILE A 171 -13.20 3.76 -2.09
C ILE A 171 -12.95 2.27 -1.86
N GLU A 172 -13.11 1.44 -2.89
CA GLU A 172 -12.65 0.06 -2.85
C GLU A 172 -11.15 0.03 -3.17
N TYR A 173 -10.36 -0.51 -2.25
CA TYR A 173 -8.90 -0.59 -2.33
C TYR A 173 -8.47 -2.05 -2.24
N LYS A 174 -8.07 -2.62 -3.37
CA LYS A 174 -7.57 -4.00 -3.46
C LYS A 174 -6.07 -3.98 -3.63
N THR A 175 -5.37 -4.79 -2.84
CA THR A 175 -3.92 -4.97 -2.94
C THR A 175 -3.57 -6.42 -3.16
N THR A 176 -2.48 -6.64 -3.87
CA THR A 176 -1.82 -7.93 -4.00
C THR A 176 -0.32 -7.74 -3.79
N PHE A 177 0.19 -8.25 -2.67
CA PHE A 177 1.62 -8.34 -2.39
C PHE A 177 2.17 -9.60 -3.03
N THR A 178 3.32 -9.50 -3.70
CA THR A 178 4.06 -10.67 -4.20
C THR A 178 5.32 -10.84 -3.36
N VAL A 179 5.39 -11.95 -2.63
CA VAL A 179 6.56 -12.34 -1.84
C VAL A 179 7.53 -13.12 -2.74
N PRO A 180 8.82 -12.75 -2.81
CA PRO A 180 9.76 -13.36 -3.73
C PRO A 180 10.21 -14.77 -3.26
N PRO A 181 10.55 -15.68 -4.19
CA PRO A 181 10.81 -17.10 -3.90
C PRO A 181 12.17 -17.40 -3.24
N ASP A 182 13.10 -16.45 -3.25
CA ASP A 182 14.43 -16.55 -2.66
C ASP A 182 14.48 -16.10 -1.19
N GLU A 183 13.34 -15.70 -0.63
CA GLU A 183 13.23 -15.29 0.76
C GLU A 183 12.46 -16.32 1.61
N GLN A 184 12.93 -16.56 2.83
CA GLN A 184 12.29 -17.47 3.79
C GLN A 184 11.75 -16.68 4.98
N HIS A 185 10.46 -16.83 5.26
CA HIS A 185 9.77 -16.17 6.36
C HIS A 185 8.80 -17.13 7.05
N THR A 186 8.65 -17.04 8.36
CA THR A 186 7.62 -17.80 9.11
C THR A 186 6.47 -16.91 9.57
N TYR A 187 6.63 -15.60 9.45
CA TYR A 187 5.64 -14.61 9.80
C TYR A 187 5.73 -13.40 8.88
N ALA A 188 4.58 -12.99 8.36
CA ALA A 188 4.39 -11.76 7.60
C ALA A 188 3.31 -10.91 8.23
N GLN A 189 3.56 -9.62 8.27
CA GLN A 189 2.59 -8.59 8.58
C GLN A 189 2.40 -7.72 7.34
N PHE A 190 1.19 -7.70 6.79
CA PHE A 190 0.81 -6.89 5.64
C PHE A 190 -0.01 -5.70 6.14
N GLU A 191 0.58 -4.51 6.11
CA GLU A 191 -0.17 -3.27 6.23
C GLU A 191 -0.83 -3.00 4.87
N ALA A 192 -1.96 -3.67 4.63
CA ALA A 192 -2.67 -3.65 3.36
C ALA A 192 -3.03 -2.23 2.94
N LEU A 193 -3.38 -1.39 3.91
CA LEU A 193 -3.54 0.04 3.69
C LEU A 193 -3.29 0.82 4.98
N THR A 194 -2.65 1.97 4.84
CA THR A 194 -2.57 3.00 5.88
C THR A 194 -2.84 4.37 5.31
N GLY A 195 -3.51 5.21 6.09
CA GLY A 195 -3.71 6.63 5.79
C GLY A 195 -3.12 7.50 6.89
N TYR A 196 -2.29 8.47 6.48
CA TYR A 196 -1.73 9.51 7.34
C TYR A 196 -2.47 10.81 7.08
N MET A 197 -3.22 11.30 8.07
CA MET A 197 -4.00 12.53 7.98
C MET A 197 -3.34 13.68 8.75
N PRO A 198 -3.57 14.94 8.32
CA PRO A 198 -3.16 16.11 9.09
C PRO A 198 -3.67 16.07 10.54
N ALA A 199 -2.92 16.66 11.49
CA ALA A 199 -3.24 16.61 12.93
C ALA A 199 -4.66 17.11 13.32
N GLU A 200 -5.32 17.89 12.46
CA GLU A 200 -6.68 18.36 12.69
C GLU A 200 -7.75 17.25 12.66
N PHE A 201 -7.44 16.08 12.10
CA PHE A 201 -8.25 14.87 12.24
C PHE A 201 -8.07 14.26 13.65
N GLU A 202 -8.31 15.09 14.66
CA GLU A 202 -7.86 14.87 16.03
C GLU A 202 -8.77 13.96 16.87
N THR A 203 -9.95 13.60 16.37
CA THR A 203 -10.92 12.78 17.11
C THR A 203 -10.93 11.34 16.59
N PHE A 204 -10.79 10.38 17.50
CA PHE A 204 -10.56 8.97 17.18
C PHE A 204 -11.78 8.15 17.58
N TRP A 205 -12.28 7.35 16.65
CA TRP A 205 -13.49 6.57 16.83
C TRP A 205 -13.27 5.10 16.48
N SER A 206 -13.94 4.24 17.24
CA SER A 206 -14.22 2.86 16.88
C SER A 206 -15.68 2.76 16.43
N LEU A 207 -15.93 2.10 15.30
CA LEU A 207 -17.29 1.77 14.87
C LEU A 207 -17.60 0.34 15.29
N ASN A 208 -18.67 0.13 16.05
CA ASN A 208 -19.23 -1.20 16.23
C ASN A 208 -20.08 -1.55 15.00
N PRO A 209 -19.61 -2.49 14.16
CA PRO A 209 -20.20 -2.73 12.85
C PRO A 209 -21.60 -3.36 12.97
N LYS A 210 -21.88 -4.11 14.05
CA LYS A 210 -23.18 -4.76 14.28
C LYS A 210 -24.28 -3.80 14.72
N THR A 211 -23.91 -2.69 15.34
CA THR A 211 -24.87 -1.73 15.93
C THR A 211 -24.85 -0.37 15.26
N GLY A 212 -23.85 -0.12 14.40
CA GLY A 212 -23.58 1.19 13.81
C GLY A 212 -23.19 2.27 14.83
N LYS A 213 -22.89 1.89 16.08
CA LYS A 213 -22.55 2.84 17.15
C LYS A 213 -21.08 3.22 17.09
N LEU A 214 -20.83 4.53 17.14
CA LEU A 214 -19.49 5.08 17.33
C LEU A 214 -19.14 5.14 18.81
N LYS A 215 -17.89 4.82 19.12
CA LYS A 215 -17.30 4.97 20.46
C LYS A 215 -15.98 5.75 20.33
N SER A 216 -15.83 6.81 21.11
CA SER A 216 -14.54 7.50 21.21
C SER A 216 -13.48 6.56 21.79
N ILE A 217 -12.28 6.59 21.23
CA ILE A 217 -11.13 5.80 21.68
C ILE A 217 -9.92 6.73 21.89
N ASP A 218 -8.88 6.23 22.55
CA ASP A 218 -7.59 6.93 22.67
C ASP A 218 -6.89 7.08 21.30
N ASP A 219 -5.89 7.93 21.24
CA ASP A 219 -5.11 8.22 20.04
C ASP A 219 -3.93 7.27 19.80
N GLY A 220 -3.85 6.17 20.57
CA GLY A 220 -2.83 5.14 20.45
C GLY A 220 -1.47 5.53 21.05
N PRO A 221 -0.39 4.81 20.66
CA PRO A 221 -0.36 3.76 19.66
C PRO A 221 -1.09 2.48 20.12
N GLY A 222 -1.84 1.85 19.22
CA GLY A 222 -2.45 0.55 19.51
C GLY A 222 -3.34 0.02 18.40
N GLU A 223 -3.58 -1.28 18.41
CA GLU A 223 -4.51 -1.97 17.51
C GLU A 223 -5.77 -2.42 18.25
N GLN A 224 -6.84 -2.61 17.47
CA GLN A 224 -8.10 -3.20 17.91
C GLN A 224 -8.71 -4.03 16.77
N ASN A 225 -9.78 -4.75 17.05
CA ASN A 225 -10.50 -5.60 16.10
C ASN A 225 -11.71 -4.93 15.44
N LEU A 226 -11.96 -3.65 15.73
CA LEU A 226 -13.07 -2.88 15.17
C LEU A 226 -12.57 -1.76 14.25
N PRO A 227 -13.32 -1.43 13.18
CA PRO A 227 -12.99 -0.33 12.29
C PRO A 227 -12.63 0.96 13.02
N VAL A 228 -11.62 1.66 12.51
CA VAL A 228 -11.13 2.94 13.02
C VAL A 228 -11.54 4.05 12.08
N ILE A 229 -12.01 5.16 12.65
CA ILE A 229 -12.36 6.39 11.94
C ILE A 229 -11.68 7.55 12.65
N LEU A 230 -10.98 8.41 11.90
CA LEU A 230 -10.46 9.67 12.42
C LEU A 230 -11.24 10.83 11.82
N SER A 231 -11.57 11.84 12.63
CA SER A 231 -12.35 13.00 12.19
C SER A 231 -11.81 14.31 12.72
N THR A 232 -12.14 15.39 12.03
CA THR A 232 -12.08 16.74 12.60
C THR A 232 -12.99 16.84 13.82
N LYS A 233 -12.70 17.81 14.69
CA LYS A 233 -13.44 18.02 15.95
C LYS A 233 -14.93 18.28 15.74
N ASP A 234 -15.26 18.97 14.66
CA ASP A 234 -16.64 19.27 14.27
C ASP A 234 -17.35 18.10 13.56
N GLY A 235 -16.61 17.05 13.21
CA GLY A 235 -17.14 15.89 12.50
C GLY A 235 -17.46 16.14 11.02
N ASN A 236 -17.13 17.31 10.47
CA ASN A 236 -17.43 17.65 9.07
C ASN A 236 -16.55 16.89 8.07
N TYR A 237 -15.35 16.46 8.51
CA TYR A 237 -14.44 15.67 7.71
C TYR A 237 -13.94 14.48 8.53
N ALA A 238 -14.06 13.30 7.96
CA ALA A 238 -13.64 12.05 8.55
C ALA A 238 -13.12 11.12 7.46
N MET A 239 -12.22 10.21 7.84
CA MET A 239 -11.80 9.09 7.01
C MET A 239 -11.74 7.83 7.86
N GLY A 240 -12.36 6.76 7.37
CA GLY A 240 -12.49 5.50 8.09
C GLY A 240 -12.10 4.32 7.23
N VAL A 241 -11.66 3.24 7.88
CA VAL A 241 -11.22 2.02 7.22
C VAL A 241 -11.98 0.80 7.69
N TYR A 242 -12.34 -0.07 6.75
CA TYR A 242 -12.99 -1.36 7.00
C TYR A 242 -12.48 -2.42 6.02
N SER A 243 -12.37 -3.65 6.48
CA SER A 243 -12.22 -4.83 5.63
C SER A 243 -13.15 -5.94 6.14
N PRO A 244 -13.88 -6.63 5.24
CA PRO A 244 -14.68 -7.78 5.62
C PRO A 244 -13.83 -9.00 6.02
N GLU A 245 -12.55 -9.01 5.67
CA GLU A 245 -11.60 -10.04 6.04
C GLU A 245 -10.94 -9.79 7.42
N GLN A 246 -11.38 -8.76 8.15
CA GLN A 246 -10.91 -8.44 9.50
C GLN A 246 -11.99 -8.61 10.58
N PRO A 247 -11.63 -9.09 11.78
CA PRO A 247 -10.28 -9.49 12.19
C PRO A 247 -9.83 -10.81 11.53
N SER A 248 -8.57 -10.91 11.13
CA SER A 248 -8.03 -12.11 10.48
C SER A 248 -7.89 -13.29 11.48
N PRO A 249 -8.05 -14.56 11.05
CA PRO A 249 -7.90 -15.73 11.92
C PRO A 249 -6.57 -15.78 12.67
N GLY A 250 -6.61 -16.04 13.97
CA GLY A 250 -5.47 -16.03 14.88
C GLY A 250 -5.04 -14.64 15.36
N PHE A 251 -5.75 -13.58 14.94
CA PHE A 251 -5.53 -12.19 15.32
C PHE A 251 -6.85 -11.47 15.64
N GLU A 252 -7.78 -12.16 16.29
CA GLU A 252 -9.17 -11.73 16.57
C GLU A 252 -9.31 -10.44 17.41
N HIS A 253 -8.20 -9.97 17.99
CA HIS A 253 -8.13 -8.78 18.85
C HIS A 253 -7.39 -7.59 18.19
N ALA A 254 -6.93 -7.75 16.95
CA ALA A 254 -6.09 -6.78 16.25
C ALA A 254 -6.57 -6.59 14.79
N GLY A 255 -5.85 -5.76 14.02
CA GLY A 255 -6.09 -5.56 12.60
C GLY A 255 -6.40 -4.12 12.21
N TYR A 256 -6.87 -3.28 13.13
CA TYR A 256 -7.04 -1.85 12.91
C TYR A 256 -6.24 -1.04 13.93
N GLY A 257 -5.24 -0.30 13.46
CA GLY A 257 -4.40 0.52 14.33
C GLY A 257 -4.71 2.00 14.24
N ARG A 258 -4.27 2.72 15.28
CA ARG A 258 -4.40 4.18 15.41
C ARG A 258 -3.17 4.76 16.10
N PHE A 259 -2.73 5.93 15.64
CA PHE A 259 -1.51 6.57 16.13
C PHE A 259 -1.61 8.09 16.02
N ARG A 260 -1.06 8.80 16.99
CA ARG A 260 -0.72 10.22 16.89
C ARG A 260 0.78 10.42 16.97
N PHE A 261 1.30 11.29 16.09
CA PHE A 261 2.70 11.69 16.09
C PHE A 261 2.80 13.20 16.33
N PRO A 262 2.84 13.66 17.61
CA PRO A 262 2.76 15.08 17.93
C PRO A 262 3.85 15.93 17.27
N ALA A 263 5.09 15.46 17.26
CA ALA A 263 6.23 16.18 16.66
C ALA A 263 6.07 16.35 15.14
N ALA A 264 5.47 15.35 14.48
CA ALA A 264 5.27 15.33 13.03
C ALA A 264 3.94 15.99 12.60
N LYS A 265 3.06 16.34 13.56
CA LYS A 265 1.72 16.93 13.33
C LYS A 265 0.85 16.09 12.40
N VAL A 266 0.91 14.78 12.56
CA VAL A 266 0.17 13.80 11.75
C VAL A 266 -0.49 12.75 12.64
N VAL A 267 -1.64 12.26 12.21
CA VAL A 267 -2.33 11.09 12.79
C VAL A 267 -2.44 9.99 11.75
N LYS A 268 -2.55 8.74 12.19
CA LYS A 268 -2.53 7.57 11.30
C LYS A 268 -3.57 6.55 11.74
N TRP A 269 -4.25 5.94 10.77
CA TRP A 269 -4.82 4.61 10.94
C TRP A 269 -4.15 3.62 9.97
N ASN A 270 -4.20 2.33 10.30
CA ASN A 270 -3.83 1.25 9.38
C ASN A 270 -4.80 0.07 9.47
N CYS A 271 -4.86 -0.73 8.40
CA CYS A 271 -5.53 -2.02 8.35
C CYS A 271 -4.49 -3.11 8.04
N VAL A 272 -4.29 -4.03 8.99
CA VAL A 272 -3.12 -4.91 9.05
C VAL A 272 -3.52 -6.37 9.13
N PHE A 273 -3.04 -7.16 8.16
CA PHE A 273 -3.23 -8.60 8.10
C PHE A 273 -1.95 -9.32 8.50
N ARG A 274 -2.09 -10.52 9.06
CA ARG A 274 -0.95 -11.31 9.51
C ARG A 274 -1.09 -12.74 9.06
N VAL A 275 0.02 -13.29 8.59
CA VAL A 275 0.13 -14.69 8.17
C VAL A 275 1.27 -15.31 8.96
N ARG A 276 1.00 -16.47 9.58
CA ARG A 276 2.00 -17.22 10.32
C ARG A 276 1.98 -18.68 9.87
N ASN A 277 3.14 -19.20 9.52
CA ASN A 277 3.33 -20.61 9.24
C ASN A 277 4.71 -21.04 9.74
N LYS A 278 4.76 -22.01 10.67
CA LYS A 278 6.02 -22.50 11.24
C LYS A 278 6.92 -23.19 10.21
N GLN A 279 6.33 -23.74 9.15
CA GLN A 279 7.06 -24.38 8.05
C GLN A 279 7.53 -23.39 6.98
N GLY A 280 7.17 -22.11 7.11
CA GLY A 280 7.42 -21.07 6.12
C GLY A 280 6.12 -20.61 5.46
N ILE A 281 5.96 -19.30 5.31
CA ILE A 281 4.89 -18.77 4.47
C ILE A 281 5.27 -18.99 2.98
N PRO A 282 4.30 -19.30 2.11
CA PRO A 282 4.58 -19.42 0.68
C PRO A 282 5.14 -18.13 0.06
N ALA A 283 6.11 -18.27 -0.83
CA ALA A 283 6.46 -17.20 -1.76
C ALA A 283 5.41 -17.12 -2.86
N ASP A 284 4.37 -16.34 -2.60
CA ASP A 284 3.19 -16.25 -3.45
C ASP A 284 2.56 -14.85 -3.37
N LYS A 285 1.39 -14.72 -3.99
CA LYS A 285 0.54 -13.54 -3.98
C LYS A 285 -0.40 -13.56 -2.77
N TYR A 286 -0.34 -12.50 -1.98
CA TYR A 286 -1.22 -12.25 -0.86
C TYR A 286 -2.13 -11.08 -1.18
N SER A 287 -3.44 -11.34 -1.31
CA SER A 287 -4.41 -10.31 -1.71
C SER A 287 -5.33 -9.91 -0.57
N PHE A 288 -5.57 -8.61 -0.46
CA PHE A 288 -6.41 -8.01 0.57
C PHE A 288 -7.36 -7.00 -0.04
N ARG A 289 -8.56 -6.89 0.54
CA ARG A 289 -9.55 -5.89 0.15
C ARG A 289 -9.88 -5.03 1.35
N VAL A 290 -9.75 -3.72 1.15
CA VAL A 290 -10.01 -2.69 2.14
C VAL A 290 -10.96 -1.68 1.52
N PHE A 291 -11.86 -1.16 2.33
CA PHE A 291 -12.75 -0.06 1.99
C PHE A 291 -12.36 1.15 2.82
N VAL A 292 -12.21 2.29 2.14
CA VAL A 292 -12.00 3.59 2.78
C VAL A 292 -13.25 4.43 2.57
N ALA A 293 -13.88 4.87 3.65
CA ALA A 293 -14.98 5.82 3.58
C ALA A 293 -14.46 7.23 3.85
N VAL A 294 -14.97 8.20 3.09
CA VAL A 294 -14.58 9.62 3.16
C VAL A 294 -15.87 10.44 3.24
N GLY A 295 -15.92 11.47 4.08
CA GLY A 295 -17.13 12.31 4.21
C GLY A 295 -17.21 12.96 5.59
N SER A 296 -18.42 13.32 6.03
CA SER A 296 -18.64 13.64 7.45
C SER A 296 -18.58 12.38 8.31
N LEU A 297 -18.45 12.56 9.63
CA LEU A 297 -18.45 11.44 10.58
C LEU A 297 -19.74 10.59 10.48
N ASP A 298 -20.89 11.23 10.24
CA ASP A 298 -22.14 10.52 10.09
C ASP A 298 -22.24 9.78 8.74
N ASP A 299 -21.77 10.38 7.64
CA ASP A 299 -21.70 9.72 6.33
C ASP A 299 -20.89 8.42 6.43
N ILE A 300 -19.72 8.49 7.08
CA ILE A 300 -18.85 7.33 7.26
C ILE A 300 -19.50 6.27 8.14
N ARG A 301 -20.14 6.68 9.24
CA ARG A 301 -20.86 5.75 10.12
C ARG A 301 -21.91 4.97 9.34
N GLN A 302 -22.70 5.65 8.51
CA GLN A 302 -23.75 5.03 7.69
C GLN A 302 -23.14 4.10 6.63
N ALA A 303 -22.17 4.60 5.86
CA ALA A 303 -21.50 3.87 4.78
C ALA A 303 -20.85 2.57 5.28
N LEU A 304 -20.04 2.66 6.34
CA LEU A 304 -19.35 1.49 6.88
C LEU A 304 -20.31 0.50 7.55
N THR A 305 -21.37 0.97 8.21
CA THR A 305 -22.41 0.08 8.75
C THR A 305 -23.13 -0.67 7.63
N SER A 306 -23.39 -0.01 6.50
CA SER A 306 -24.00 -0.65 5.34
C SER A 306 -23.08 -1.71 4.71
N LEU A 307 -21.77 -1.43 4.60
CA LEU A 307 -20.81 -2.40 4.06
C LEU A 307 -20.77 -3.66 4.92
N VAL A 308 -20.75 -3.51 6.24
CA VAL A 308 -20.75 -4.64 7.17
C VAL A 308 -21.97 -5.52 6.95
N ASN A 309 -23.16 -4.95 6.81
CA ASN A 309 -24.38 -5.75 6.61
C ASN A 309 -24.42 -6.45 5.23
N THR A 310 -23.53 -6.07 4.32
CA THR A 310 -23.42 -6.66 2.98
C THR A 310 -22.52 -7.91 2.97
N PHE A 311 -21.62 -8.06 3.93
CA PHE A 311 -20.65 -9.17 4.03
C PHE A 311 -20.93 -10.05 5.24
#